data_AF-A0A7X8QWG2-F1
#
_entry.id   AF-A0A7X8QWG2-F1
#
_cell.length_a   1.000
_cell.length_b   1.000
_cell.length_c   1.000
_cell.angle_alpha   90.00
_cell.angle_beta   90.00
_cell.angle_gamma   90.00
#
_symmetry.space_group_name_H-M   'P 1'
#
loop_
_entity.id
_entity.type
_entity.pdbx_description
1 polymer ?
#
loop_
_entity_poly.entity_id
_entity_poly.type
_entity_poly.pdbx_seq_one_letter_code
_entity_poly.pdbx_strand_id
1 'polypeptide(L)'
;HEYKEYICFVTAVHIHRVGKGAWYCIRKHLIPRVKISLMEKISMESHLTYLTAEKIIKDELEEFLDLSEKGFKFEVHLDIGEKGKTKTLIPAMTGYMKNLGLVDIVIKPNAYVASSCADRNTKVF
;
A
#
# COMPACT_ATOMS: atom_id res chain seq x y z
N HIS A 1 5.35 23.82 19.77
CA HIS A 1 4.93 22.41 19.89
C HIS A 1 3.54 22.30 19.30
N GLU A 2 3.45 22.07 17.99
CA GLU A 2 2.18 21.94 17.28
C GLU A 2 1.60 20.54 17.59
N TYR A 3 0.45 20.49 18.27
CA TYR A 3 -0.32 19.25 18.35
C TYR A 3 -0.82 18.96 16.93
N LYS A 4 -0.33 17.88 16.30
CA LYS A 4 -0.92 17.41 15.05
C LYS A 4 -2.38 17.03 15.34
N GLU A 5 -3.32 17.84 14.87
CA GLU A 5 -4.77 17.59 14.97
C GLU A 5 -5.24 16.46 14.03
N TYR A 6 -4.31 15.90 13.25
CA TYR A 6 -4.57 14.88 12.25
C TYR A 6 -3.52 13.78 12.21
N ILE A 7 -3.95 12.60 11.78
CA ILE A 7 -3.09 11.48 11.38
C ILE A 7 -2.96 11.52 9.86
N CYS A 8 -1.72 11.50 9.37
CA CYS A 8 -1.43 11.43 7.95
C CYS A 8 -1.14 9.98 7.55
N PHE A 9 -1.93 9.44 6.63
CA PHE A 9 -1.62 8.21 5.91
C PHE A 9 -1.06 8.57 4.54
N VAL A 10 -0.19 7.72 4.02
CA VAL A 10 0.46 7.93 2.72
C VAL A 10 0.25 6.68 1.88
N THR A 11 -0.30 6.86 0.69
CA THR A 11 -0.37 5.81 -0.32
C THR A 11 0.60 6.16 -1.44
N ALA A 12 1.42 5.20 -1.84
CA ALA A 12 2.34 5.36 -2.96
C ALA A 12 2.01 4.31 -4.02
N VAL A 13 2.01 4.73 -5.28
CA VAL A 13 1.95 3.83 -6.44
C VAL A 13 3.27 3.98 -7.15
N HIS A 14 3.91 2.85 -7.47
CA HIS A 14 5.14 2.86 -8.26
C HIS A 14 4.99 1.90 -9.44
N ILE A 15 5.57 2.30 -10.57
CA ILE A 15 5.62 1.51 -11.79
C ILE A 15 7.09 1.39 -12.15
N HIS A 16 7.62 0.17 -12.05
CA HIS A 16 9.02 -0.11 -12.37
C HIS A 16 9.12 -0.77 -13.75
N ARG A 17 9.86 -0.13 -14.66
CA ARG A 17 10.21 -0.71 -15.95
C ARG A 17 11.64 -1.21 -15.88
N VAL A 18 11.82 -2.53 -15.90
CA VAL A 18 13.14 -3.16 -15.81
C VAL A 18 14.07 -2.60 -16.89
N GLY A 19 15.19 -2.01 -16.47
CA GLY A 19 16.17 -1.37 -17.36
C GLY A 19 15.78 0.00 -17.93
N LYS A 20 14.59 0.53 -17.63
CA LYS A 20 14.07 1.82 -18.16
C LYS A 20 13.62 2.80 -17.07
N GLY A 21 14.04 2.55 -15.82
CA GLY A 21 13.72 3.38 -14.65
C GLY A 21 12.35 3.11 -14.05
N ALA A 22 11.97 3.92 -13.08
CA ALA A 22 10.71 3.81 -12.36
C ALA A 22 9.98 5.16 -12.32
N TRP A 23 8.66 5.10 -12.31
CA TRP A 23 7.79 6.21 -12.00
C TRP A 23 7.09 5.96 -10.66
N TYR A 24 6.79 7.00 -9.90
CA TYR A 24 5.99 6.87 -8.70
C TYR A 24 5.15 8.13 -8.47
N CYS A 25 4.00 7.94 -7.82
CA CYS A 25 3.18 9.02 -7.27
C CYS A 25 2.83 8.74 -5.81
N ILE A 26 2.55 9.81 -5.07
CA ILE A 26 2.27 9.75 -3.64
C ILE A 26 1.01 10.57 -3.36
N ARG A 27 0.12 10.02 -2.55
CA ARG A 27 -1.08 10.69 -2.04
C ARG A 27 -1.07 10.70 -0.52
N LYS A 28 -1.38 11.86 0.07
CA LYS A 28 -1.58 12.03 1.52
C LYS A 28 -3.07 11.98 1.86
N HIS A 29 -3.40 11.30 2.94
CA HIS A 29 -4.74 11.25 3.51
C HIS A 29 -4.68 11.78 4.95
N LEU A 30 -5.30 12.93 5.19
CA LEU A 30 -5.32 13.57 6.50
C LEU A 30 -6.62 13.20 7.22
N ILE A 31 -6.53 12.49 8.33
CA ILE A 31 -7.68 12.13 9.17
C ILE A 31 -7.68 13.03 10.40
N PRO A 32 -8.72 13.84 10.66
CA PRO A 32 -8.79 14.76 11.79
C PRO A 32 -9.00 14.01 13.11
N ARG A 33 -7.95 13.34 13.58
CA ARG A 33 -7.86 12.59 14.84
C ARG A 33 -6.45 12.68 15.40
N VAL A 34 -6.35 12.61 16.72
CA VAL A 34 -5.07 12.73 17.44
C VAL A 34 -4.42 11.38 17.72
N LYS A 35 -5.20 10.31 17.91
CA LYS A 35 -4.72 8.96 18.23
C LYS A 35 -5.61 7.86 17.64
N ILE A 36 -4.99 6.75 17.26
CA ILE A 36 -5.65 5.50 16.86
C ILE A 36 -4.87 4.32 17.43
N SER A 37 -5.53 3.18 17.62
CA SER A 37 -4.88 1.93 17.97
C SER A 37 -4.04 1.39 16.80
N LEU A 38 -3.12 0.47 17.11
CA LEU A 38 -2.34 -0.24 16.09
C LEU A 38 -3.24 -0.99 15.09
N MET A 39 -4.32 -1.59 15.60
CA MET A 39 -5.33 -2.27 14.81
C MET A 39 -5.99 -1.32 13.80
N GLU A 40 -6.50 -0.19 14.28
CA GLU A 40 -7.13 0.82 13.43
C GLU A 40 -6.16 1.38 12.39
N LYS A 41 -4.90 1.62 12.78
CA LYS A 41 -3.87 2.09 11.86
C LYS A 41 -3.69 1.12 10.69
N ILE A 42 -3.47 -0.16 10.99
CA ILE A 42 -3.21 -1.21 9.99
C ILE A 42 -4.44 -1.46 9.12
N SER A 43 -5.63 -1.47 9.72
CA SER A 43 -6.88 -1.57 8.98
C SER A 43 -7.07 -0.40 8.01
N MET A 44 -6.73 0.82 8.42
CA MET A 44 -6.80 2.00 7.54
C MET A 44 -5.76 1.99 6.44
N GLU A 45 -4.52 1.61 6.72
CA GLU A 45 -3.50 1.44 5.68
C GLU A 45 -3.95 0.38 4.66
N SER A 46 -4.45 -0.75 5.13
CA SER A 46 -4.94 -1.83 4.26
C SER A 46 -6.14 -1.39 3.43
N HIS A 47 -7.07 -0.64 4.03
CA HIS A 47 -8.25 -0.14 3.33
C HIS A 47 -7.91 0.93 2.27
N LEU A 48 -7.02 1.88 2.58
CA LEU A 48 -6.57 2.90 1.62
C LEU A 48 -5.81 2.27 0.45
N THR A 49 -4.99 1.26 0.73
CA THR A 49 -4.34 0.46 -0.31
C THR A 49 -5.36 -0.26 -1.18
N TYR A 50 -6.38 -0.89 -0.59
CA TYR A 50 -7.46 -1.53 -1.35
C TYR A 50 -8.19 -0.53 -2.25
N LEU A 51 -8.66 0.60 -1.72
CA LEU A 51 -9.37 1.61 -2.52
C LEU A 51 -8.54 2.12 -3.69
N THR A 52 -7.23 2.26 -3.49
CA THR A 52 -6.31 2.69 -4.54
C THR A 52 -6.15 1.61 -5.61
N ALA A 53 -5.95 0.36 -5.20
CA ALA A 53 -5.85 -0.77 -6.12
C ALA A 53 -7.16 -0.98 -6.89
N GLU A 54 -8.30 -0.95 -6.20
CA GLU A 54 -9.63 -1.09 -6.81
C GLU A 54 -9.87 -0.01 -7.86
N LYS A 55 -9.55 1.26 -7.55
CA LYS A 55 -9.68 2.35 -8.50
C LYS A 55 -8.81 2.13 -9.74
N ILE A 56 -7.53 1.80 -9.54
CA ILE A 56 -6.59 1.53 -10.64
C ILE A 56 -7.09 0.39 -11.53
N ILE A 57 -7.53 -0.71 -10.91
CA ILE A 57 -8.04 -1.87 -11.64
C ILE A 57 -9.33 -1.53 -12.38
N LYS A 58 -10.26 -0.78 -11.79
CA LYS A 58 -11.53 -0.40 -12.43
C LYS A 58 -11.34 0.57 -13.59
N ASP A 59 -10.50 1.58 -13.40
CA ASP A 59 -10.30 2.64 -14.40
C ASP A 59 -9.50 2.11 -15.61
N GLU A 60 -8.60 1.14 -15.41
CA GLU A 60 -7.62 0.70 -16.44
C GLU A 60 -7.72 -0.82 -16.74
N LEU A 61 -8.85 -1.47 -16.46
CA LEU A 61 -8.97 -2.94 -16.47
C LEU A 61 -8.55 -3.58 -17.80
N GLU A 62 -8.98 -3.00 -18.91
CA GLU A 62 -8.67 -3.49 -20.26
C GLU A 62 -7.17 -3.38 -20.57
N GLU A 63 -6.54 -2.27 -20.16
CA GLU A 63 -5.11 -2.05 -20.34
C GLU A 63 -4.30 -3.00 -19.45
N PHE A 64 -4.76 -3.27 -18.22
CA PHE A 64 -4.11 -4.25 -17.35
C PHE A 64 -4.15 -5.67 -17.90
N LEU A 65 -5.24 -6.08 -18.54
CA LEU A 65 -5.34 -7.40 -19.16
C LEU A 65 -4.30 -7.56 -20.27
N ASP A 66 -4.22 -6.60 -21.19
CA ASP A 66 -3.22 -6.58 -22.28
C ASP A 66 -1.78 -6.49 -21.75
N LEU A 67 -1.55 -5.69 -20.70
CA LEU A 67 -0.25 -5.60 -20.04
C LEU A 67 0.13 -6.90 -19.31
N SER A 68 -0.82 -7.61 -18.70
CA SER A 68 -0.56 -8.87 -18.00
C SER A 68 -0.08 -9.96 -18.96
N GLU A 69 -0.65 -10.03 -20.17
CA GLU A 69 -0.19 -10.93 -21.24
C GLU A 69 1.24 -10.59 -21.70
N LYS A 70 1.64 -9.33 -21.53
CA LYS A 70 2.99 -8.80 -21.80
C LYS A 70 3.93 -8.89 -20.58
N GLY A 71 3.53 -9.60 -19.52
CA GLY A 71 4.35 -9.85 -18.34
C GLY A 71 4.33 -8.74 -17.29
N PHE A 72 3.34 -7.84 -17.33
CA PHE A 72 3.11 -6.88 -16.26
C PHE A 72 2.61 -7.59 -15.00
N LYS A 73 3.16 -7.21 -13.84
CA LYS A 73 2.77 -7.74 -12.54
C LYS A 73 2.25 -6.61 -11.65
N PHE A 74 1.04 -6.77 -11.14
CA PHE A 74 0.43 -5.82 -10.20
C PHE A 74 0.55 -6.35 -8.77
N GLU A 75 1.39 -5.74 -7.95
CA GLU A 75 1.59 -6.16 -6.56
C GLU A 75 0.98 -5.16 -5.57
N VAL A 76 0.32 -5.68 -4.55
CA VAL A 76 -0.28 -4.89 -3.47
C VAL A 76 0.56 -5.07 -2.21
N HIS A 77 1.21 -4.00 -1.77
CA HIS A 77 2.13 -4.06 -0.63
C HIS A 77 1.41 -3.63 0.64
N LEU A 78 1.47 -4.48 1.67
CA LEU A 78 0.94 -4.23 3.00
C LEU A 78 2.07 -3.96 3.98
N ASP A 79 1.99 -2.84 4.71
CA ASP A 79 2.92 -2.51 5.79
C ASP A 79 2.60 -3.29 7.08
N ILE A 80 2.71 -4.61 6.99
CA ILE A 80 2.51 -5.54 8.09
C ILE A 80 3.73 -6.44 8.18
N GLY A 81 4.43 -6.40 9.31
CA GLY A 81 5.61 -7.21 9.57
C GLY A 81 5.30 -8.52 10.28
N GLU A 82 6.14 -9.54 10.04
CA GLU A 82 6.07 -10.86 10.67
C GLU A 82 6.53 -10.89 12.14
N LYS A 83 7.08 -9.78 12.65
CA LYS A 83 7.56 -9.64 14.03
C LYS A 83 6.66 -8.71 14.82
N GLY A 84 6.16 -9.17 15.98
CA GLY A 84 5.38 -8.36 16.91
C GLY A 84 3.85 -8.47 16.75
N LYS A 85 3.12 -7.52 17.35
CA LYS A 85 1.64 -7.54 17.46
C LYS A 85 0.93 -7.56 16.09
N THR A 86 1.59 -7.06 15.05
CA THR A 86 1.08 -6.97 13.67
C THR A 86 0.96 -8.33 12.98
N LYS A 87 1.73 -9.34 13.40
CA LYS A 87 1.71 -10.68 12.81
C LYS A 87 0.31 -11.31 12.85
N THR A 88 -0.40 -11.10 13.96
CA THR A 88 -1.75 -11.64 14.18
C THR A 88 -2.78 -11.10 13.18
N LEU A 89 -2.47 -9.97 12.52
CA LEU A 89 -3.35 -9.29 11.58
C LEU A 89 -3.11 -9.68 10.13
N ILE A 90 -1.99 -10.34 9.84
CA ILE A 90 -1.64 -10.78 8.49
C ILE A 90 -2.77 -11.62 7.88
N PRO A 91 -3.30 -12.68 8.54
CA PRO A 91 -4.34 -13.51 7.93
C PRO A 91 -5.63 -12.72 7.68
N ALA A 92 -6.00 -11.83 8.60
CA ALA A 92 -7.20 -11.01 8.49
C ALA A 92 -7.09 -10.01 7.32
N MET A 93 -5.99 -9.27 7.22
CA MET A 93 -5.82 -8.24 6.21
C MET A 93 -5.57 -8.84 4.81
N THR A 94 -4.79 -9.93 4.73
CA THR A 94 -4.58 -10.63 3.45
C THR A 94 -5.85 -11.33 2.99
N GLY A 95 -6.60 -11.97 3.89
CA GLY A 95 -7.90 -12.57 3.58
C GLY A 95 -8.92 -11.55 3.12
N TYR A 96 -9.00 -10.39 3.79
CA TYR A 96 -9.84 -9.27 3.37
C TYR A 96 -9.55 -8.84 1.93
N MET A 97 -8.29 -8.58 1.60
CA MET A 97 -7.90 -8.17 0.24
C MET A 97 -8.18 -9.25 -0.82
N LYS A 98 -7.92 -10.52 -0.50
CA LYS A 98 -8.22 -11.65 -1.40
C LYS A 98 -9.71 -11.80 -1.67
N ASN A 99 -10.55 -11.67 -0.65
CA ASN A 99 -12.00 -11.70 -0.80
C ASN A 99 -12.53 -10.55 -1.67
N LEU A 100 -11.77 -9.46 -1.78
CA LEU A 100 -12.09 -8.32 -2.64
C LEU A 100 -11.47 -8.43 -4.05
N GLY A 101 -10.88 -9.58 -4.38
CA GLY A 101 -10.35 -9.88 -5.72
C GLY A 101 -8.87 -9.54 -5.94
N LEU A 102 -8.12 -9.15 -4.90
CA LEU A 102 -6.68 -8.88 -5.02
C LEU A 102 -5.87 -10.16 -4.79
N VAL A 103 -4.94 -10.48 -5.71
CA VAL A 103 -4.23 -11.78 -5.70
C VAL A 103 -2.77 -11.68 -5.24
N ASP A 104 -2.03 -10.66 -5.68
CA ASP A 104 -0.59 -10.53 -5.45
C ASP A 104 -0.27 -9.63 -4.25
N ILE A 105 -0.59 -10.10 -3.04
CA ILE A 105 -0.38 -9.35 -1.80
C ILE A 105 1.02 -9.65 -1.22
N VAL A 106 1.83 -8.61 -1.05
CA VAL A 106 3.19 -8.67 -0.53
C VAL A 106 3.26 -8.03 0.86
N ILE A 107 3.80 -8.75 1.84
CA ILE A 107 3.99 -8.28 3.22
C ILE A 107 5.48 -8.07 3.53
N LYS A 108 5.81 -7.32 4.60
CA LYS A 108 7.21 -7.21 5.07
C LYS A 108 7.71 -8.58 5.54
N PRO A 109 8.96 -8.99 5.23
CA PRO A 109 10.05 -8.17 4.71
C PRO A 109 10.09 -8.05 3.17
N ASN A 110 9.29 -8.80 2.43
CA ASN A 110 9.34 -8.75 0.96
C ASN A 110 8.82 -7.41 0.41
N ALA A 111 7.95 -6.71 1.15
CA ALA A 111 7.54 -5.33 0.88
C ALA A 111 8.60 -4.26 1.25
N TYR A 112 9.76 -4.66 1.81
CA TYR A 112 10.78 -3.72 2.31
C TYR A 112 11.46 -2.94 1.20
N VAL A 113 11.62 -3.49 -0.01
CA VAL A 113 12.24 -2.78 -1.14
C VAL A 113 11.38 -1.57 -1.55
N ALA A 114 10.07 -1.77 -1.69
CA ALA A 114 9.12 -0.69 -1.94
C ALA A 114 8.99 0.27 -0.74
N SER A 115 8.97 -0.26 0.49
CA SER A 115 8.91 0.55 1.71
C SER A 115 10.16 1.42 1.88
N SER A 116 11.35 0.92 1.58
CA SER A 116 12.62 1.65 1.62
C SER A 116 12.65 2.79 0.59
N CYS A 117 12.10 2.56 -0.60
CA CYS A 117 11.90 3.61 -1.60
C CYS A 117 10.92 4.69 -1.13
N ALA A 118 9.83 4.31 -0.44
CA ALA A 118 8.89 5.25 0.15
C ALA A 118 9.48 6.01 1.35
N ASP A 119 10.25 5.33 2.22
CA ASP A 119 10.86 5.88 3.44
C ASP A 119 11.93 6.92 3.15
N ARG A 120 12.64 6.78 2.01
CA ARG A 120 13.59 7.80 1.56
C ARG A 120 12.89 9.14 1.26
N ASN A 121 11.62 9.09 0.87
CA ASN A 121 10.81 10.25 0.54
C ASN A 121 9.88 10.71 1.66
N THR A 122 9.77 10.01 2.79
CA THR A 122 9.03 10.50 3.97
C THR A 122 9.91 11.28 4.95
N LYS A 123 11.25 11.16 4.87
CA LYS A 123 12.20 11.86 5.76
C LYS A 123 12.61 13.26 5.29
N VAL A 124 12.25 13.68 4.08
CA VAL A 124 12.57 15.01 3.53
C VAL A 124 11.36 15.96 3.55
N PHE A 125 10.27 15.59 4.23
CA PHE A 125 9.06 16.42 4.36
C PHE A 125 8.48 16.43 5.78
#